data_AF-W5XK88-F1
#
_entry.id   AF-W5XK88-F1
#
_cell.length_a   1.000
_cell.length_b   1.000
_cell.length_c   1.000
_cell.angle_alpha   90.00
_cell.angle_beta   90.00
_cell.angle_gamma   90.00
#
_symmetry.space_group_name_H-M   'P 1'
#
loop_
_entity.id
_entity.type
_entity.pdbx_description
1 polymer ?
#
loop_
_entity_poly.entity_id
_entity_poly.type
_entity_poly.pdbx_seq_one_letter_code
_entity_poly.pdbx_strand_id
1 'polypeptide(L)'
;RHNVSSAHDGDYWRLLTDGVYDVTASAPGYMSVTNRVQVVNNPMEGAVVQNFTLPSKSAKGQESYSDVNQIMNGAVAAGKGAKGKYKKEIEELRAMFQRMLNREEQDY
;
A
#
# COMPACT_ATOMS: atom_id res chain seq x y z
N ARG A 1 -14.57 12.53 5.20
CA ARG A 1 -13.22 12.49 4.56
C ARG A 1 -12.35 13.45 5.35
N HIS A 2 -11.18 13.02 5.83
CA HIS A 2 -10.32 13.87 6.62
C HIS A 2 -8.85 13.58 6.29
N ASN A 3 -8.27 14.41 5.44
CA ASN A 3 -6.89 14.25 5.02
C ASN A 3 -5.95 14.95 6.02
N VAL A 4 -4.73 14.47 6.11
CA VAL A 4 -3.61 15.15 6.78
C VAL A 4 -2.43 15.18 5.82
N SER A 5 -1.64 16.24 5.87
CA SER A 5 -0.38 16.33 5.15
C SER A 5 0.76 15.97 6.09
N SER A 6 1.80 15.33 5.55
CA SER A 6 3.02 15.09 6.31
C SER A 6 3.71 16.42 6.63
N ALA A 7 4.51 16.41 7.70
CA ALA A 7 5.52 17.41 7.99
C ALA A 7 6.61 17.38 6.91
N HIS A 8 7.50 18.37 6.97
CA HIS A 8 8.61 18.52 6.02
C HIS A 8 9.48 17.26 5.89
N ASP A 9 9.72 16.56 7.01
CA ASP A 9 10.57 15.38 7.04
C ASP A 9 9.81 14.06 6.79
N GLY A 10 8.51 14.15 6.47
CA GLY A 10 7.66 13.01 6.12
C GLY A 10 6.82 12.46 7.28
N ASP A 11 7.07 12.88 8.51
CA ASP A 11 6.26 12.49 9.68
C ASP A 11 4.80 12.95 9.55
N TYR A 12 3.86 12.18 10.09
CA TYR A 12 2.45 12.54 10.09
C TYR A 12 1.77 12.01 11.35
N TRP A 13 0.69 12.68 11.77
CA TRP A 13 -0.15 12.21 12.87
C TRP A 13 -1.62 12.31 12.52
N ARG A 14 -2.38 11.28 12.89
CA ARG A 14 -3.82 11.23 12.72
C ARG A 14 -4.45 10.66 13.98
N LEU A 15 -5.23 11.47 14.68
CA LEU A 15 -6.04 10.99 15.80
C LEU A 15 -7.23 10.18 15.25
N LEU A 16 -7.31 8.93 15.69
CA LEU A 16 -8.36 7.99 15.35
C LEU A 16 -8.86 7.33 16.63
N THR A 17 -10.15 7.01 16.67
CA THR A 17 -10.71 6.14 17.70
C THR A 17 -10.40 4.68 17.36
N ASP A 18 -10.58 3.78 18.33
CA ASP A 18 -10.43 2.35 18.15
C ASP A 18 -11.25 1.85 16.95
N GLY A 19 -10.62 1.05 16.11
CA GLY A 19 -11.23 0.58 14.88
C GLY A 19 -10.22 0.12 13.85
N VAL A 20 -10.74 -0.33 12.70
CA VAL A 20 -9.94 -0.76 11.56
C VAL A 20 -10.18 0.20 10.40
N TYR A 21 -9.10 0.76 9.87
CA TYR A 21 -9.14 1.80 8.84
C TYR A 21 -8.32 1.41 7.62
N ASP A 22 -8.82 1.74 6.43
CA ASP A 22 -8.01 1.74 5.21
C ASP A 22 -7.39 3.12 5.07
N VAL A 23 -6.07 3.21 5.27
CA VAL A 23 -5.31 4.46 5.22
C VAL A 23 -4.54 4.52 3.92
N THR A 24 -4.81 5.55 3.12
CA THR A 24 -4.13 5.81 1.84
C THR A 24 -3.12 6.94 2.00
N ALA A 25 -1.84 6.66 1.71
CA ALA A 25 -0.81 7.67 1.55
C ALA A 25 -0.59 7.97 0.07
N SER A 26 -0.41 9.25 -0.27
CA SER A 26 -0.26 9.73 -1.65
C SER A 26 0.65 10.94 -1.69
N ALA A 27 1.48 11.04 -2.72
CA ALA A 27 2.35 12.19 -2.97
C ALA A 27 2.51 12.43 -4.48
N PRO A 28 2.64 13.68 -4.95
CA PRO A 28 2.92 13.97 -6.35
C PRO A 28 4.16 13.25 -6.86
N GLY A 29 4.09 12.63 -8.04
CA GLY A 29 5.20 11.86 -8.61
C GLY A 29 5.37 10.43 -8.07
N TYR A 30 4.51 10.00 -7.13
CA TYR A 30 4.51 8.66 -6.54
C TYR A 30 3.16 7.98 -6.65
N MET A 31 3.16 6.64 -6.71
CA MET A 31 1.96 5.83 -6.64
C MET A 31 1.41 5.86 -5.21
N SER A 32 0.10 6.02 -5.08
CA SER A 32 -0.55 5.96 -3.76
C SER A 32 -0.47 4.54 -3.22
N VAL A 33 -0.44 4.36 -1.90
CA VAL A 33 -0.45 3.05 -1.25
C VAL A 33 -1.54 3.05 -0.17
N THR A 34 -2.33 1.99 -0.10
CA THR A 34 -3.37 1.83 0.94
C THR A 34 -3.05 0.65 1.81
N ASN A 35 -2.98 0.87 3.12
CA ASN A 35 -2.79 -0.19 4.11
C ASN A 35 -3.99 -0.24 5.06
N ARG A 36 -4.37 -1.45 5.46
CA ARG A 36 -5.40 -1.68 6.48
C ARG A 36 -4.76 -1.67 7.85
N VAL A 37 -5.10 -0.70 8.68
CA VAL A 37 -4.49 -0.44 9.99
C VAL A 37 -5.52 -0.68 11.09
N GLN A 38 -5.16 -1.49 12.08
CA GLN A 38 -5.94 -1.65 13.30
C GLN A 38 -5.43 -0.67 14.36
N VAL A 39 -6.31 0.23 14.80
CA VAL A 39 -6.06 1.19 15.88
C VAL A 39 -6.72 0.64 17.14
N VAL A 40 -5.93 0.50 18.20
CA VAL A 40 -6.40 0.08 19.52
C VAL A 40 -5.87 1.08 20.53
N ASN A 41 -6.75 1.62 21.37
CA ASN A 41 -6.38 2.50 22.47
C ASN A 41 -6.19 1.65 23.72
N ASN A 42 -5.00 1.07 23.84
CA ASN A 42 -4.59 0.37 25.04
C ASN A 42 -4.03 1.37 26.05
N PRO A 43 -4.59 1.43 27.28
CA PRO A 43 -4.00 2.22 28.35
C PRO A 43 -2.54 1.79 28.55
N MET A 44 -1.63 2.78 28.61
CA MET A 44 -0.17 2.60 28.78
C MET A 44 0.62 2.21 27.52
N GLU A 45 -0.02 2.03 26.36
CA GLU A 45 0.70 1.88 25.08
C GLU A 45 0.79 3.20 24.31
N GLY A 46 1.81 3.32 23.47
CA GLY A 46 1.96 4.46 22.56
C GLY A 46 1.01 4.40 21.37
N ALA A 47 1.05 5.43 20.52
CA ALA A 47 0.28 5.44 19.28
C ALA A 47 0.70 4.30 18.33
N VAL A 48 -0.27 3.75 17.59
CA VAL A 48 0.02 2.79 16.51
C VAL A 48 0.86 3.47 15.43
N VAL A 49 2.05 2.94 15.20
CA VAL A 49 2.97 3.43 14.15
C VAL A 49 2.69 2.71 12.85
N GLN A 50 2.38 3.47 11.81
CA GLN A 50 2.27 2.98 10.45
C GLN A 50 3.22 3.79 9.57
N ASN A 51 4.02 3.11 8.74
CA ASN A 51 4.88 3.76 7.76
C ASN A 51 4.42 3.42 6.34
N PHE A 52 4.66 4.34 5.41
CA PHE A 52 4.34 4.15 3.99
C PHE A 52 5.58 4.40 3.14
N THR A 53 5.89 3.45 2.26
CA THR A 53 6.88 3.61 1.19
C THR A 53 6.13 3.72 -0.13
N LEU A 54 6.23 4.88 -0.79
CA LEU A 54 5.53 5.12 -2.04
C LEU A 54 6.46 4.82 -3.24
N PRO A 55 6.05 3.97 -4.19
CA PRO A 55 6.80 3.76 -5.42
C PRO A 55 6.79 5.01 -6.31
N SER A 56 7.90 5.34 -6.95
CA SER A 56 7.95 6.44 -7.91
C SER A 56 7.12 6.11 -9.16
N LYS A 57 6.40 7.11 -9.70
CA LYS A 57 5.70 7.01 -10.99
C LYS A 57 6.64 7.10 -12.21
N SER A 58 7.95 7.26 -12.01
CA SER A 58 8.91 7.31 -13.13
C SER A 58 8.90 6.01 -13.94
N ALA A 59 9.26 6.07 -15.22
CA ALA A 59 9.33 4.89 -16.10
C ALA A 59 10.15 3.74 -15.49
N LYS A 60 11.28 4.05 -14.83
CA LYS A 60 12.09 3.06 -14.09
C LYS A 60 11.37 2.48 -12.85
N GLY A 61 10.59 3.29 -12.14
CA GLY A 61 9.76 2.84 -11.01
C GLY A 61 8.60 1.96 -11.45
N GLN A 62 7.98 2.30 -12.59
CA GLN A 62 6.95 1.48 -13.25
C GLN A 62 7.53 0.17 -13.78
N GLU A 63 8.71 0.20 -14.41
CA GLU A 63 9.45 -0.98 -14.86
C GLU A 63 9.80 -1.89 -13.68
N SER A 64 10.36 -1.35 -12.60
CA SER A 64 10.68 -2.12 -11.39
C SER A 64 9.45 -2.81 -10.79
N TYR A 65 8.30 -2.15 -10.77
CA TYR A 65 7.04 -2.78 -10.34
C TYR A 65 6.58 -3.86 -11.33
N SER A 66 6.70 -3.61 -12.64
CA SER A 66 6.35 -4.57 -13.68
C SER A 66 7.24 -5.82 -13.64
N ASP A 67 8.53 -5.65 -13.33
CA ASP A 67 9.52 -6.71 -13.18
C ASP A 67 9.19 -7.56 -11.96
N VAL A 68 8.86 -6.93 -10.83
CA VAL A 68 8.38 -7.62 -9.64
C VAL A 68 7.11 -8.42 -9.95
N ASN A 69 6.15 -7.86 -10.71
CA ASN A 69 4.98 -8.62 -11.14
C ASN A 69 5.31 -9.82 -12.03
N GLN A 70 6.24 -9.66 -12.98
CA GLN A 70 6.67 -10.74 -13.87
C GLN A 70 7.40 -11.84 -13.11
N ILE A 71 8.27 -11.49 -12.17
CA ILE A 71 8.96 -12.42 -11.27
C ILE A 71 7.93 -13.17 -10.41
N MET A 72 6.95 -12.46 -9.84
CA MET A 72 5.88 -13.09 -9.07
C MET A 72 5.01 -13.99 -9.94
N ASN A 73 4.73 -13.62 -11.20
CA ASN A 73 4.01 -14.47 -12.16
C ASN A 73 4.81 -15.74 -12.51
N GLY A 74 6.11 -15.61 -12.76
CA GLY A 74 7.02 -16.73 -13.09
C GLY A 74 7.27 -17.67 -11.90
N ALA A 75 7.50 -17.11 -10.70
CA ALA A 75 7.65 -17.89 -9.46
C ALA A 75 6.36 -18.63 -9.10
N VAL A 76 5.20 -17.99 -9.30
CA VAL A 76 3.90 -18.67 -9.21
C VAL A 76 3.84 -19.77 -10.26
N ALA A 77 4.16 -19.56 -11.55
CA ALA A 77 4.13 -20.64 -12.54
C ALA A 77 5.00 -21.86 -12.18
N ALA A 78 6.15 -21.65 -11.54
CA ALA A 78 7.13 -22.70 -11.21
C ALA A 78 6.84 -23.49 -9.91
N GLY A 79 6.04 -22.98 -8.96
CA GLY A 79 5.84 -23.60 -7.65
C GLY A 79 4.58 -24.47 -7.51
N LYS A 80 4.69 -25.80 -7.70
CA LYS A 80 3.67 -26.77 -7.24
C LYS A 80 3.90 -27.07 -5.75
N GLY A 81 3.43 -26.20 -4.85
CA GLY A 81 3.44 -26.48 -3.40
C GLY A 81 3.35 -25.24 -2.49
N ALA A 82 4.12 -24.19 -2.77
CA ALA A 82 4.11 -22.94 -1.98
C ALA A 82 2.95 -21.99 -2.36
N LYS A 83 2.27 -22.22 -3.49
CA LYS A 83 1.13 -21.42 -3.96
C LYS A 83 0.02 -21.30 -2.92
N GLY A 84 -0.35 -22.38 -2.24
CA GLY A 84 -1.55 -22.38 -1.38
C GLY A 84 -1.49 -21.32 -0.28
N LYS A 85 -0.30 -21.12 0.30
CA LYS A 85 -0.12 -20.24 1.46
C LYS A 85 -0.13 -18.74 1.11
N TYR A 86 0.43 -18.37 -0.05
CA TYR A 86 0.62 -16.95 -0.42
C TYR A 86 -0.19 -16.50 -1.64
N LYS A 87 -0.90 -17.41 -2.32
CA LYS A 87 -1.67 -17.09 -3.54
C LYS A 87 -2.69 -15.96 -3.31
N LYS A 88 -3.38 -15.99 -2.16
CA LYS A 88 -4.40 -14.99 -1.82
C LYS A 88 -3.79 -13.59 -1.66
N GLU A 89 -2.70 -13.47 -0.90
CA GLU A 89 -1.98 -12.20 -0.71
C GLU A 89 -1.41 -11.67 -2.03
N ILE A 90 -0.88 -12.54 -2.89
CA ILE A 90 -0.38 -12.17 -4.22
C ILE A 90 -1.50 -11.65 -5.11
N GLU A 91 -2.66 -12.29 -5.07
CA GLU A 91 -3.84 -11.92 -5.85
C GLU A 91 -4.46 -10.60 -5.36
N GLU A 92 -4.48 -10.39 -4.04
CA GLU A 92 -4.88 -9.12 -3.40
C GLU A 92 -3.93 -7.98 -3.76
N LEU A 93 -2.60 -8.21 -3.72
CA LEU A 93 -1.60 -7.22 -4.12
C LEU A 93 -1.73 -6.84 -5.61
N ARG A 94 -1.97 -7.83 -6.49
CA ARG A 94 -2.23 -7.58 -7.92
C ARG A 94 -3.51 -6.79 -8.13
N ALA A 95 -4.59 -7.15 -7.46
CA ALA A 95 -5.87 -6.44 -7.59
C ALA A 95 -5.77 -5.01 -7.04
N MET A 96 -5.08 -4.82 -5.91
CA MET A 96 -4.78 -3.50 -5.36
C MET A 96 -4.00 -2.66 -6.38
N PHE A 97 -2.99 -3.23 -7.03
CA PHE A 97 -2.20 -2.52 -8.02
C PHE A 97 -2.96 -2.17 -9.29
N GLN A 98 -3.75 -3.09 -9.83
CA GLN A 98 -4.61 -2.80 -10.98
C GLN A 98 -5.61 -1.69 -10.64
N ARG A 99 -6.16 -1.68 -9.42
CA ARG A 99 -6.99 -0.55 -8.95
C ARG A 99 -6.20 0.74 -8.82
N MET A 100 -4.92 0.71 -8.46
CA MET A 100 -4.06 1.89 -8.36
C MET A 100 -3.70 2.44 -9.74
N LEU A 101 -3.42 1.59 -10.71
CA LEU A 101 -3.21 1.99 -12.11
C LEU A 101 -4.48 2.59 -12.73
N ASN A 102 -5.64 2.01 -12.44
CA ASN A 102 -6.91 2.46 -13.00
C ASN A 102 -7.52 3.68 -12.27
N ARG A 103 -6.94 4.14 -11.16
CA ARG A 103 -7.48 5.28 -10.39
C ARG A 103 -7.02 6.66 -10.92
N GLU A 104 -6.28 6.70 -12.02
CA GLU A 104 -5.83 7.96 -12.63
C GLU A 104 -6.93 8.70 -13.45
N GLU A 105 -8.16 8.18 -13.52
CA GLU A 105 -9.24 8.80 -14.33
C GLU A 105 -10.36 9.54 -13.56
N GLN A 106 -10.32 9.66 -12.22
CA GLN A 106 -11.47 10.22 -11.47
C GLN A 106 -11.21 11.34 -10.47
N ASP A 107 -10.09 12.07 -10.56
CA ASP A 107 -9.93 13.33 -9.81
C ASP A 107 -9.43 14.45 -10.74
N TYR A 108 -10.38 15.07 -11.45
CA TYR A 108 -10.37 16.47 -11.90
C TYR A 108 -11.66 17.14 -11.44
#